data_AF-A0A833FYE6-F1
#
_entry.id   AF-A0A833FYE6-F1
#
_cell.length_a   1.000
_cell.length_b   1.000
_cell.length_c   1.000
_cell.angle_alpha   90.00
_cell.angle_beta   90.00
_cell.angle_gamma   90.00
#
_symmetry.space_group_name_H-M   'P 1'
#
loop_
_entity.id
_entity.type
_entity.pdbx_description
1 polymer ?
#
loop_
_entity_poly.entity_id
_entity_poly.type
_entity_poly.pdbx_seq_one_letter_code
_entity_poly.pdbx_strand_id
1 'polypeptide(L)'
;MKIRYKHQRFQAEATNCVSDVFQGQPKHDGSRTFLNKIGMIDFDGFGNLPLVLDNESICENVRGIQMAEGLKPVEHLEGDGRTFTIEMETGTGKTYTYIKTMYELNARYGWSKFVIVVPSIAIREGVFKSFESMAEHFAGEYGKRMQYFIYNSKQLAKIDAFASDNGLHVMIINTQAFNASLNEDKNKEGRAGDAAARIIFSRRDEFGSRKPIDILAKTHPIMIIDEPQSVLGTDKGNATRKGIKLFNPLFSLLYSATHREIYNLVYRLDAIDAYNKKLVKKIEVRSVHQVGSTATNGYVYLDEIVITKGNPQARLGFDVKTANGTRQVVRLVSEGYDLLEQSGGLQEYADNFKVERIDGLTGTVHFLN
;
A
#
# COMPACT_ATOMS: atom_id res chain seq x y z
N MET A 1 -9.91 -22.72 20.18
CA MET A 1 -8.80 -23.25 19.35
C MET A 1 -7.64 -22.27 19.43
N LYS A 2 -6.45 -22.67 19.92
CA LYS A 2 -5.26 -21.79 19.90
C LYS A 2 -4.59 -21.93 18.53
N ILE A 3 -4.39 -20.81 17.84
CA ILE A 3 -3.64 -20.78 16.57
C ILE A 3 -2.17 -21.08 16.91
N ARG A 4 -1.58 -22.07 16.22
CA ARG A 4 -0.16 -22.40 16.36
C ARG A 4 0.60 -21.78 15.18
N TYR A 5 1.34 -20.72 15.45
CA TYR A 5 2.22 -20.11 14.45
C TYR A 5 3.42 -21.03 14.21
N LYS A 6 3.86 -21.08 12.95
CA LYS A 6 5.04 -21.83 12.53
C LYS A 6 6.09 -20.81 12.09
N HIS A 7 7.33 -21.01 12.51
CA HIS A 7 8.45 -20.26 11.96
C HIS A 7 8.65 -20.67 10.50
N GLN A 8 8.45 -19.71 9.60
CA GLN A 8 8.74 -19.88 8.18
C GLN A 8 10.08 -19.24 7.88
N ARG A 9 10.97 -19.98 7.21
CA ARG A 9 12.35 -19.55 6.94
C ARG A 9 12.40 -18.23 6.16
N PHE A 10 11.59 -18.09 5.11
CA PHE A 10 11.58 -16.90 4.27
C PHE A 10 11.13 -15.63 5.01
N GLN A 11 10.27 -15.76 6.03
CA GLN A 11 9.87 -14.63 6.88
C GLN A 11 11.03 -14.18 7.76
N ALA A 12 11.81 -15.13 8.30
CA ALA A 12 13.01 -14.83 9.07
C ALA A 12 14.12 -14.21 8.18
N GLU A 13 14.29 -14.71 6.96
CA GLU A 13 15.23 -14.15 5.97
C GLU A 13 14.88 -12.68 5.64
N ALA A 14 13.61 -12.39 5.34
CA ALA A 14 13.15 -11.02 5.12
C ALA A 14 13.40 -10.10 6.33
N THR A 15 13.10 -10.57 7.54
CA THR A 15 13.39 -9.86 8.79
C THR A 15 14.89 -9.58 8.95
N ASN A 16 15.74 -10.55 8.65
CA ASN A 16 17.20 -10.40 8.76
C ASN A 16 17.72 -9.40 7.73
N CYS A 17 17.31 -9.51 6.47
CA CYS A 17 17.70 -8.56 5.42
C CYS A 17 17.42 -7.11 5.83
N VAL A 18 16.24 -6.84 6.42
CA VAL A 18 15.92 -5.49 6.92
C VAL A 18 16.80 -5.09 8.11
N SER A 19 17.04 -6.02 9.03
CA SER A 19 17.82 -5.75 10.24
C SER A 19 19.30 -5.54 9.94
N ASP A 20 19.85 -6.25 8.95
CA ASP A 20 21.25 -6.22 8.53
C ASP A 20 21.62 -4.91 7.82
N VAL A 21 20.64 -4.16 7.30
CA VAL A 21 20.85 -2.79 6.76
C VAL A 21 21.60 -1.91 7.75
N PHE A 22 21.31 -2.11 9.04
CA PHE A 22 21.85 -1.30 10.13
C PHE A 22 22.96 -2.02 10.91
N GLN A 23 23.56 -3.06 10.33
CA GLN A 23 24.68 -3.75 10.96
C GLN A 23 25.80 -2.75 11.30
N GLY A 24 26.30 -2.83 12.53
CA GLY A 24 27.26 -1.87 13.09
C GLY A 24 26.63 -0.75 13.92
N GLN A 25 25.30 -0.56 13.86
CA GLN A 25 24.60 0.35 14.76
C GLN A 25 24.67 -0.18 16.21
N PRO A 26 25.15 0.62 17.18
CA PRO A 26 25.20 0.20 18.56
C PRO A 26 23.80 0.02 19.14
N LYS A 27 23.63 -1.02 19.95
CA LYS A 27 22.40 -1.24 20.72
C LYS A 27 22.32 -0.23 21.85
N HIS A 28 21.19 0.46 21.96
CA HIS A 28 20.90 1.32 23.10
C HIS A 28 19.61 0.89 23.79
N ASP A 29 19.63 0.78 25.10
CA ASP A 29 18.47 0.53 25.96
C ASP A 29 17.57 1.77 26.13
N GLY A 30 17.13 2.38 25.02
CA GLY A 30 16.15 3.46 25.00
C GLY A 30 16.39 4.51 26.10
N SER A 31 17.50 5.25 26.01
CA SER A 31 17.82 6.25 27.02
C SER A 31 16.79 7.38 27.06
N ARG A 32 16.63 8.00 28.23
CA ARG A 32 15.86 9.24 28.51
C ARG A 32 16.35 10.47 27.71
N THR A 33 17.05 10.29 26.60
CA THR A 33 17.93 11.31 26.00
C THR A 33 17.15 12.34 25.19
N PHE A 34 16.30 13.10 25.86
CA PHE A 34 16.12 14.51 25.55
C PHE A 34 17.18 15.27 26.35
N LEU A 35 18.38 15.40 25.76
CA LEU A 35 19.43 16.25 26.32
C LEU A 35 18.94 17.71 26.33
N ASN A 36 18.65 18.19 27.54
CA ASN A 36 18.81 19.54 28.07
C ASN A 36 18.55 20.77 27.16
N LYS A 37 17.52 21.54 27.56
CA LYS A 37 17.37 23.01 27.39
C LYS A 37 17.59 23.61 26.00
N ILE A 38 16.49 23.72 25.26
CA ILE A 38 16.20 24.93 24.45
C ILE A 38 14.75 25.34 24.74
N GLY A 39 14.57 26.34 25.61
CA GLY A 39 13.26 26.86 26.02
C GLY A 39 12.64 26.14 27.23
N MET A 40 11.83 26.87 28.02
CA MET A 40 11.30 26.53 29.36
C MET A 40 10.29 25.35 29.41
N ILE A 41 10.49 24.27 28.65
CA ILE A 41 9.65 23.06 28.74
C ILE A 41 10.56 21.84 28.75
N ASP A 42 10.84 21.32 29.95
CA ASP A 42 11.48 20.01 30.14
C ASP A 42 10.53 18.91 29.61
N PHE A 43 11.05 18.05 28.73
CA PHE A 43 10.35 16.85 28.29
C PHE A 43 11.23 15.64 28.59
N ASP A 44 10.84 14.89 29.62
CA ASP A 44 11.28 13.51 29.82
C ASP A 44 10.39 12.60 28.97
N GLY A 45 10.99 11.82 28.07
CA GLY A 45 10.29 10.80 27.31
C GLY A 45 11.26 9.88 26.58
N PHE A 46 10.72 8.97 25.78
CA PHE A 46 11.46 7.94 25.07
C PHE A 46 11.27 8.08 23.57
N GLY A 47 12.39 8.05 22.85
CA GLY A 47 12.44 8.03 21.40
C GLY A 47 13.45 7.00 20.90
N ASN A 48 13.40 6.73 19.60
CA ASN A 48 14.44 5.93 18.98
C ASN A 48 15.74 6.74 18.90
N LEU A 49 16.86 6.12 19.29
CA LEU A 49 18.16 6.74 19.14
C LEU A 49 18.46 6.98 17.65
N PRO A 50 19.00 8.16 17.28
CA PRO A 50 19.45 8.42 15.91
C PRO A 50 20.42 7.37 15.38
N LEU A 51 20.41 7.21 14.06
CA LEU A 51 21.39 6.41 13.36
C LEU A 51 22.78 7.05 13.52
N VAL A 52 23.72 6.28 14.04
CA VAL A 52 25.14 6.66 14.18
C VAL A 52 25.90 6.32 12.89
N LEU A 53 25.43 5.29 12.17
CA LEU A 53 25.96 4.92 10.86
C LEU A 53 25.74 6.05 9.85
N ASP A 54 26.79 6.36 9.11
CA ASP A 54 26.71 7.25 7.96
C ASP A 54 26.05 6.54 6.76
N ASN A 55 25.74 7.34 5.74
CA ASN A 55 25.08 6.82 4.54
C ASN A 55 25.96 5.86 3.74
N GLU A 56 27.29 5.99 3.83
CA GLU A 56 28.22 5.10 3.12
C GLU A 56 28.21 3.71 3.75
N SER A 57 28.31 3.62 5.08
CA SER A 57 28.21 2.35 5.82
C SER A 57 26.86 1.66 5.58
N ILE A 58 25.76 2.43 5.60
CA ILE A 58 24.42 1.88 5.28
C ILE A 58 24.38 1.39 3.82
N CYS A 59 24.97 2.13 2.88
CA CYS A 59 25.04 1.72 1.48
C CYS A 59 25.81 0.42 1.31
N GLU A 60 26.93 0.25 2.00
CA GLU A 60 27.73 -0.98 1.98
C GLU A 60 26.94 -2.18 2.51
N ASN A 61 26.24 -2.00 3.63
CA ASN A 61 25.35 -3.03 4.18
C ASN A 61 24.26 -3.45 3.18
N VAL A 62 23.55 -2.47 2.60
CA VAL A 62 22.51 -2.71 1.58
C VAL A 62 23.09 -3.45 0.38
N ARG A 63 24.26 -3.05 -0.10
CA ARG A 63 24.92 -3.69 -1.24
C ARG A 63 25.30 -5.14 -0.92
N GLY A 64 25.79 -5.42 0.28
CA GLY A 64 26.09 -6.76 0.77
C GLY A 64 24.84 -7.66 0.81
N ILE A 65 23.73 -7.14 1.34
CA ILE A 65 22.44 -7.83 1.37
C ILE A 65 21.95 -8.13 -0.06
N GLN A 66 22.01 -7.14 -0.94
CA GLN A 66 21.58 -7.30 -2.33
C GLN A 66 22.39 -8.36 -3.06
N MET A 67 23.71 -8.39 -2.88
CA MET A 67 24.55 -9.44 -3.45
C MET A 67 24.19 -10.83 -2.90
N ALA A 68 23.95 -10.96 -1.59
CA ALA A 68 23.58 -12.22 -0.96
C ALA A 68 22.21 -12.75 -1.43
N GLU A 69 21.23 -11.86 -1.61
CA GLU A 69 19.89 -12.18 -2.10
C GLU A 69 19.78 -12.28 -3.63
N GLY A 70 20.89 -12.08 -4.36
CA GLY A 70 20.90 -12.11 -5.83
C GLY A 70 20.14 -10.93 -6.47
N LEU A 71 20.02 -9.82 -5.76
CA LEU A 71 19.45 -8.56 -6.23
C LEU A 71 20.52 -7.70 -6.91
N LYS A 72 20.09 -6.77 -7.77
CA LYS A 72 21.00 -5.80 -8.39
C LYS A 72 21.55 -4.86 -7.29
N PRO A 73 22.87 -4.82 -7.04
CA PRO A 73 23.41 -3.98 -5.99
C PRO A 73 23.32 -2.49 -6.35
N VAL A 74 23.02 -1.63 -5.37
CA VAL A 74 22.98 -0.18 -5.56
C VAL A 74 24.38 0.43 -5.56
N GLU A 75 24.58 1.46 -6.40
CA GLU A 75 25.81 2.26 -6.39
C GLU A 75 25.82 3.29 -5.26
N HIS A 76 24.66 3.88 -4.97
CA HIS A 76 24.42 4.82 -3.88
C HIS A 76 23.00 4.59 -3.35
N LEU A 77 22.73 5.03 -2.12
CA LEU A 77 21.38 4.93 -1.56
C LEU A 77 20.39 5.78 -2.36
N GLU A 78 19.27 5.16 -2.74
CA GLU A 78 18.23 5.76 -3.57
C GLU A 78 17.27 6.63 -2.72
N GLY A 79 16.60 7.57 -3.38
CA GLY A 79 15.55 8.40 -2.76
C GLY A 79 16.11 9.36 -1.70
N ASP A 80 15.55 9.30 -0.50
CA ASP A 80 16.02 10.06 0.68
C ASP A 80 17.18 9.37 1.42
N GLY A 81 17.67 8.24 0.89
CA GLY A 81 18.69 7.41 1.50
C GLY A 81 18.25 6.71 2.79
N ARG A 82 16.96 6.78 3.13
CA ARG A 82 16.39 6.24 4.39
C ARG A 82 15.07 5.51 4.15
N THR A 83 14.78 5.14 2.90
CA THR A 83 13.60 4.35 2.53
C THR A 83 14.06 3.03 1.95
N PHE A 84 13.58 1.92 2.53
CA PHE A 84 13.94 0.57 2.13
C PHE A 84 12.71 -0.21 1.71
N THR A 85 12.81 -0.89 0.58
CA THR A 85 11.72 -1.65 -0.03
C THR A 85 11.86 -3.14 0.29
N ILE A 86 10.74 -3.76 0.68
CA ILE A 86 10.61 -5.19 0.95
C ILE A 86 9.47 -5.72 0.09
N GLU A 87 9.82 -6.57 -0.89
CA GLU A 87 8.86 -7.19 -1.79
C GLU A 87 8.48 -8.58 -1.27
N MET A 88 7.19 -8.79 -1.01
CA MET A 88 6.65 -10.06 -0.54
C MET A 88 5.31 -10.32 -1.19
N GLU A 89 5.17 -11.46 -1.88
CA GLU A 89 3.93 -11.88 -2.51
C GLU A 89 2.75 -11.96 -1.52
N THR A 90 1.55 -11.72 -2.02
CA THR A 90 0.30 -11.82 -1.27
C THR A 90 0.13 -13.22 -0.69
N GLY A 91 -0.34 -13.30 0.56
CA GLY A 91 -0.55 -14.59 1.24
C GLY A 91 0.72 -15.22 1.84
N THR A 92 1.89 -14.60 1.71
CA THR A 92 3.14 -15.10 2.33
C THR A 92 3.36 -14.62 3.78
N GLY A 93 2.46 -13.82 4.35
CA GLY A 93 2.54 -13.35 5.74
C GLY A 93 3.39 -12.09 5.94
N LYS A 94 3.20 -11.10 5.05
CA LYS A 94 3.77 -9.74 5.15
C LYS A 94 3.59 -9.11 6.54
N THR A 95 2.37 -9.20 7.10
CA THR A 95 2.04 -8.70 8.45
C THR A 95 2.85 -9.36 9.55
N TYR A 96 2.98 -10.69 9.53
CA TYR A 96 3.83 -11.41 10.48
C TYR A 96 5.28 -10.92 10.39
N THR A 97 5.76 -10.74 9.16
CA THR A 97 7.16 -10.36 8.87
C THR A 97 7.48 -8.98 9.41
N TYR A 98 6.68 -7.94 9.14
CA TYR A 98 6.99 -6.63 9.71
C TYR A 98 6.81 -6.57 11.23
N ILE A 99 5.91 -7.38 11.83
CA ILE A 99 5.82 -7.51 13.29
C ILE A 99 7.12 -8.09 13.85
N LYS A 100 7.61 -9.18 13.25
CA LYS A 100 8.90 -9.78 13.61
C LYS A 100 10.04 -8.79 13.42
N THR A 101 10.04 -8.01 12.33
CA THR A 101 11.04 -6.95 12.08
C THR A 101 11.08 -5.91 13.19
N MET A 102 9.93 -5.46 13.72
CA MET A 102 9.93 -4.53 14.86
C MET A 102 10.55 -5.14 16.12
N TYR A 103 10.25 -6.41 16.41
CA TYR A 103 10.90 -7.12 17.53
C TYR A 103 12.40 -7.29 17.30
N GLU A 104 12.81 -7.63 16.08
CA GLU A 104 14.23 -7.84 15.74
C GLU A 104 15.03 -6.54 15.83
N LEU A 105 14.51 -5.44 15.28
CA LEU A 105 15.12 -4.11 15.38
C LEU A 105 15.21 -3.66 16.84
N ASN A 106 14.21 -3.96 17.66
CA ASN A 106 14.30 -3.72 19.11
C ASN A 106 15.36 -4.61 19.78
N ALA A 107 15.43 -5.89 19.43
CA ALA A 107 16.36 -6.82 20.02
C ALA A 107 17.82 -6.47 19.68
N ARG A 108 18.09 -6.05 18.45
CA ARG A 108 19.43 -5.71 17.96
C ARG A 108 19.87 -4.29 18.30
N TYR A 109 19.00 -3.31 18.09
CA TYR A 109 19.38 -1.89 18.14
C TYR A 109 18.67 -1.13 19.28
N GLY A 110 17.61 -1.69 19.84
CA GLY A 110 16.86 -1.09 20.95
C GLY A 110 15.79 -0.09 20.53
N TRP A 111 15.58 0.12 19.22
CA TRP A 111 14.49 0.95 18.73
C TRP A 111 13.13 0.39 19.16
N SER A 112 12.27 1.27 19.66
CA SER A 112 11.04 0.92 20.37
C SER A 112 9.81 1.67 19.88
N LYS A 113 9.95 2.67 19.01
CA LYS A 113 8.85 3.51 18.53
C LYS A 113 8.58 3.26 17.05
N PHE A 114 7.40 2.72 16.75
CA PHE A 114 7.01 2.37 15.38
C PHE A 114 5.63 2.91 15.03
N VAL A 115 5.46 3.30 13.78
CA VAL A 115 4.16 3.71 13.23
C VAL A 115 3.86 2.92 11.97
N ILE A 116 2.74 2.22 11.95
CA ILE A 116 2.25 1.49 10.78
C ILE A 116 1.19 2.33 10.08
N VAL A 117 1.40 2.63 8.80
CA VAL A 117 0.43 3.30 7.94
C VAL A 117 -0.17 2.29 6.95
N VAL A 118 -1.49 2.15 6.96
CA VAL A 118 -2.24 1.21 6.11
C VAL A 118 -3.28 1.92 5.24
N PRO A 119 -3.71 1.36 4.09
CA PRO A 119 -4.54 2.10 3.16
C PRO A 119 -6.02 2.16 3.53
N SER A 120 -6.54 1.25 4.36
CA SER A 120 -7.97 1.17 4.67
C SER A 120 -8.27 0.79 6.12
N ILE A 121 -9.50 1.06 6.55
CA ILE A 121 -10.00 0.66 7.88
C ILE A 121 -9.99 -0.88 8.03
N ALA A 122 -10.40 -1.60 6.99
CA ALA A 122 -10.43 -3.06 7.02
C ALA A 122 -9.03 -3.67 7.23
N ILE A 123 -8.03 -3.15 6.52
CA ILE A 123 -6.64 -3.58 6.71
C ILE A 123 -6.16 -3.20 8.12
N ARG A 124 -6.49 -1.99 8.61
CA ARG A 124 -6.16 -1.55 9.97
C ARG A 124 -6.67 -2.52 11.04
N GLU A 125 -7.93 -2.94 10.94
CA GLU A 125 -8.53 -3.92 11.86
C GLU A 125 -7.85 -5.29 11.75
N GLY A 126 -7.54 -5.75 10.53
CA GLY A 126 -6.81 -7.00 10.30
C GLY A 126 -5.40 -6.99 10.92
N VAL A 127 -4.67 -5.88 10.80
CA VAL A 127 -3.36 -5.69 11.42
C VAL A 127 -3.48 -5.67 12.94
N PHE A 128 -4.44 -4.92 13.49
CA PHE A 128 -4.68 -4.89 14.94
C PHE A 128 -4.99 -6.29 15.51
N LYS A 129 -5.84 -7.07 14.82
CA LYS A 129 -6.14 -8.48 15.18
C LYS A 129 -4.93 -9.39 15.04
N SER A 130 -4.01 -9.09 14.13
CA SER A 130 -2.75 -9.85 13.99
C SER A 130 -1.85 -9.64 15.21
N PHE A 131 -1.75 -8.41 15.73
CA PHE A 131 -1.04 -8.17 17.00
C PHE A 131 -1.65 -8.94 18.17
N GLU A 132 -2.98 -8.89 18.34
CA GLU A 132 -3.66 -9.62 19.42
C GLU A 132 -3.41 -11.14 19.31
N SER A 133 -3.54 -11.67 18.10
CA SER A 133 -3.45 -13.12 17.89
C SER A 133 -2.02 -13.65 17.96
N MET A 134 -1.00 -12.84 17.67
CA MET A 134 0.42 -13.21 17.69
C MET A 134 1.15 -12.80 18.98
N ALA A 135 0.48 -12.10 19.90
CA ALA A 135 1.11 -11.55 21.11
C ALA A 135 1.88 -12.60 21.94
N GLU A 136 1.26 -13.75 22.23
CA GLU A 136 1.92 -14.83 23.00
C GLU A 136 3.07 -15.50 22.22
N HIS A 137 2.92 -15.59 20.90
CA HIS A 137 3.93 -16.19 20.03
C HIS A 137 5.23 -15.37 20.08
N PHE A 138 5.14 -14.07 19.82
CA PHE A 138 6.33 -13.20 19.87
C PHE A 138 6.81 -12.91 21.30
N ALA A 139 5.92 -12.92 22.30
CA ALA A 139 6.34 -12.85 23.70
C ALA A 139 7.20 -14.05 24.10
N GLY A 140 6.86 -15.25 23.62
CA GLY A 140 7.68 -16.45 23.81
C GLY A 140 9.02 -16.39 23.07
N GLU A 141 9.05 -15.83 21.86
CA GLU A 141 10.26 -15.72 21.04
C GLU A 141 11.23 -14.63 21.54
N TYR A 142 10.72 -13.47 21.93
CA TYR A 142 11.53 -12.28 22.27
C TYR A 142 11.53 -11.90 23.76
N GLY A 143 10.80 -12.64 24.61
CA GLY A 143 10.75 -12.43 26.06
C GLY A 143 10.05 -11.14 26.51
N LYS A 144 9.38 -10.42 25.61
CA LYS A 144 8.68 -9.17 25.90
C LYS A 144 7.45 -9.01 25.02
N ARG A 145 6.47 -8.24 25.49
CA ARG A 145 5.28 -7.88 24.71
C ARG A 145 5.41 -6.46 24.16
N MET A 146 4.92 -6.29 22.95
CA MET A 146 4.71 -5.00 22.32
C MET A 146 3.38 -4.40 22.77
N GLN A 147 3.39 -3.11 23.09
CA GLN A 147 2.20 -2.30 23.28
C GLN A 147 1.78 -1.75 21.92
N TYR A 148 0.50 -1.85 21.59
CA TYR A 148 0.00 -1.39 20.30
C TYR A 148 -1.38 -0.75 20.43
N PHE A 149 -1.66 0.26 19.60
CA PHE A 149 -2.96 0.90 19.57
C PHE A 149 -3.30 1.47 18.20
N ILE A 150 -4.61 1.59 17.96
CA ILE A 150 -5.15 2.32 16.82
C ILE A 150 -5.12 3.81 17.15
N TYR A 151 -4.50 4.59 16.26
CA TYR A 151 -4.45 6.03 16.39
C TYR A 151 -5.85 6.66 16.37
N ASN A 152 -6.08 7.57 17.30
CA ASN A 152 -7.27 8.42 17.36
C ASN A 152 -6.85 9.75 17.98
N SER A 153 -7.06 10.86 17.26
CA SER A 153 -6.69 12.21 17.72
C SER A 153 -7.34 12.58 19.06
N LYS A 154 -8.51 12.03 19.38
CA LYS A 154 -9.21 12.28 20.65
C LYS A 154 -8.64 11.48 21.83
N GLN A 155 -7.79 10.49 21.59
CA GLN A 155 -7.21 9.64 22.64
C GLN A 155 -5.79 10.10 22.99
N LEU A 156 -5.65 11.35 23.44
CA LEU A 156 -4.37 11.98 23.76
C LEU A 156 -3.54 11.18 24.77
N ALA A 157 -4.18 10.51 25.74
CA ALA A 157 -3.49 9.66 26.72
C ALA A 157 -2.67 8.53 26.07
N LYS A 158 -3.13 7.95 24.95
CA LYS A 158 -2.38 6.92 24.22
C LYS A 158 -1.20 7.51 23.45
N ILE A 159 -1.36 8.72 22.93
CA ILE A 159 -0.27 9.46 22.26
C ILE A 159 0.80 9.85 23.27
N ASP A 160 0.41 10.29 24.47
CA ASP A 160 1.36 10.57 25.54
C ASP A 160 2.10 9.28 25.94
N ALA A 161 1.37 8.20 26.24
CA ALA A 161 1.97 6.91 26.61
C ALA A 161 2.93 6.37 25.55
N PHE A 162 2.61 6.56 24.26
CA PHE A 162 3.52 6.20 23.17
C PHE A 162 4.88 6.91 23.28
N ALA A 163 4.94 8.14 23.78
CA ALA A 163 6.16 8.92 23.91
C ALA A 163 6.77 8.88 25.33
N SER A 164 5.99 8.61 26.38
CA SER A 164 6.43 8.66 27.77
C SER A 164 6.82 7.31 28.37
N ASP A 165 6.47 6.18 27.73
CA ASP A 165 6.84 4.83 28.19
C ASP A 165 8.05 4.28 27.43
N ASN A 166 8.92 3.48 28.08
CA ASN A 166 10.13 2.93 27.45
C ASN A 166 9.91 1.57 26.75
N GLY A 167 8.68 1.05 26.77
CA GLY A 167 8.32 -0.21 26.14
C GLY A 167 8.43 -0.16 24.62
N LEU A 168 8.22 -1.33 24.01
CA LEU A 168 8.10 -1.47 22.56
C LEU A 168 6.69 -1.08 22.13
N HIS A 169 6.54 0.04 21.42
CA HIS A 169 5.28 0.68 21.07
C HIS A 169 5.02 0.74 19.57
N VAL A 170 3.78 0.44 19.19
CA VAL A 170 3.30 0.53 17.81
C VAL A 170 2.00 1.31 17.72
N MET A 171 2.02 2.37 16.92
CA MET A 171 0.83 3.10 16.55
C MET A 171 0.37 2.67 15.15
N ILE A 172 -0.90 2.29 15.00
CA ILE A 172 -1.47 1.86 13.72
C ILE A 172 -2.47 2.91 13.23
N ILE A 173 -2.28 3.42 12.01
CA ILE A 173 -3.12 4.47 11.43
C ILE A 173 -3.47 4.16 9.97
N ASN A 174 -4.71 4.42 9.57
CA ASN A 174 -5.11 4.33 8.16
C ASN A 174 -5.05 5.69 7.45
N THR A 175 -4.86 5.69 6.14
CA THR A 175 -4.72 6.89 5.29
C THR A 175 -5.80 7.95 5.50
N GLN A 176 -7.07 7.55 5.68
CA GLN A 176 -8.16 8.50 5.91
C GLN A 176 -7.97 9.27 7.22
N ALA A 177 -7.71 8.57 8.33
CA ALA A 177 -7.45 9.19 9.63
C ALA A 177 -6.15 10.01 9.61
N PHE A 178 -5.16 9.52 8.87
CA PHE A 178 -3.90 10.21 8.62
C PHE A 178 -4.12 11.55 7.91
N ASN A 179 -4.86 11.57 6.79
CA ASN A 179 -5.11 12.78 6.00
C ASN A 179 -6.12 13.74 6.64
N ALA A 180 -6.93 13.27 7.59
CA ALA A 180 -7.78 14.11 8.43
C ALA A 180 -6.97 14.78 9.55
N SER A 181 -6.03 14.05 10.17
CA SER A 181 -5.32 14.52 11.36
C SER A 181 -3.98 15.19 11.06
N LEU A 182 -3.21 14.69 10.09
CA LEU A 182 -1.82 15.05 9.84
C LEU A 182 -1.67 15.85 8.54
N ASN A 183 -2.67 16.66 8.25
CA ASN A 183 -2.65 17.65 7.19
C ASN A 183 -2.77 19.04 7.82
N GLU A 184 -1.66 19.75 7.89
CA GLU A 184 -1.60 21.09 8.52
C GLU A 184 -2.48 22.11 7.77
N ASP A 185 -2.67 21.95 6.46
CA ASP A 185 -3.55 22.82 5.66
C ASP A 185 -5.02 22.73 6.14
N LYS A 186 -5.39 21.66 6.84
CA LYS A 186 -6.71 21.46 7.46
C LYS A 186 -6.78 21.95 8.90
N ASN A 187 -5.69 22.45 9.49
CA ASN A 187 -5.68 23.09 10.80
C ASN A 187 -6.23 24.52 10.72
N LYS A 188 -7.53 24.63 10.43
CA LYS A 188 -8.26 25.91 10.35
C LYS A 188 -9.37 25.96 11.38
N GLU A 189 -9.62 27.15 11.93
CA GLU A 189 -10.73 27.37 12.85
C GLU A 189 -12.09 27.32 12.15
N GLY A 190 -13.14 27.03 12.90
CA GLY A 190 -14.50 26.92 12.38
C GLY A 190 -14.77 25.69 11.51
N ARG A 191 -15.83 25.76 10.70
CA ARG A 191 -16.32 24.64 9.86
C ARG A 191 -15.39 24.31 8.67
N ALA A 192 -14.43 25.17 8.36
CA ALA A 192 -13.53 25.02 7.23
C ALA A 192 -12.32 24.10 7.52
N GLY A 193 -12.01 23.82 8.79
CA GLY A 193 -10.91 22.93 9.17
C GLY A 193 -11.35 21.62 9.78
N ASP A 194 -10.45 20.64 9.77
CA ASP A 194 -10.69 19.32 10.36
C ASP A 194 -10.44 19.36 11.88
N ALA A 195 -11.39 18.82 12.65
CA ALA A 195 -11.28 18.78 14.10
C ALA A 195 -10.07 17.96 14.57
N ALA A 196 -9.74 16.87 13.86
CA ALA A 196 -8.59 16.05 14.19
C ALA A 196 -7.28 16.77 13.93
N ALA A 197 -7.16 17.51 12.82
CA ALA A 197 -5.99 18.36 12.55
C ALA A 197 -5.82 19.42 13.66
N ARG A 198 -6.89 20.11 14.05
CA ARG A 198 -6.84 21.06 15.17
C ARG A 198 -6.44 20.41 16.50
N ILE A 199 -6.69 19.12 16.70
CA ILE A 199 -6.26 18.44 17.94
C ILE A 199 -4.75 18.23 17.93
N ILE A 200 -4.20 17.85 16.79
CA ILE A 200 -2.80 17.44 16.68
C ILE A 200 -1.83 18.62 16.49
N PHE A 201 -2.25 19.69 15.83
CA PHE A 201 -1.39 20.83 15.50
C PHE A 201 -1.53 22.02 16.47
N SER A 202 -2.49 22.00 17.39
CA SER A 202 -2.69 23.06 18.39
C SER A 202 -2.18 22.65 19.77
N ARG A 203 -1.77 23.65 20.56
CA ARG A 203 -1.41 23.43 21.97
C ARG A 203 -2.65 23.00 22.76
N ARG A 204 -2.47 22.04 23.65
CA ARG A 204 -3.55 21.46 24.47
C ARG A 204 -3.17 21.50 25.94
N ASP A 205 -3.98 22.14 26.77
CA ASP A 205 -3.69 22.23 28.21
C ASP A 205 -3.72 20.84 28.88
N GLU A 206 -4.65 19.98 28.47
CA GLU A 206 -4.70 18.55 28.82
C GLU A 206 -3.46 17.76 28.38
N PHE A 207 -2.61 18.37 27.55
CA PHE A 207 -1.35 17.82 27.05
C PHE A 207 -0.14 18.66 27.46
N GLY A 208 -0.24 19.39 28.58
CA GLY A 208 0.82 20.25 29.10
C GLY A 208 1.11 21.47 28.21
N SER A 209 0.09 21.98 27.51
CA SER A 209 0.16 23.05 26.51
C SER A 209 1.14 22.75 25.36
N ARG A 210 1.31 21.47 25.02
CA ARG A 210 2.15 20.97 23.92
C ARG A 210 1.30 20.62 22.70
N LYS A 211 1.92 20.56 21.52
CA LYS A 211 1.28 20.02 20.30
C LYS A 211 1.55 18.51 20.23
N PRO A 212 0.52 17.66 20.05
CA PRO A 212 0.73 16.22 19.91
C PRO A 212 1.70 15.81 18.79
N ILE A 213 1.71 16.52 17.66
CA ILE A 213 2.64 16.21 16.56
C ILE A 213 4.10 16.41 16.97
N ASP A 214 4.43 17.46 17.73
CA ASP A 214 5.80 17.75 18.12
C ASP A 214 6.36 16.64 19.02
N ILE A 215 5.50 16.02 19.84
CA ILE A 215 5.87 14.91 20.72
C ILE A 215 6.09 13.63 19.92
N LEU A 216 5.18 13.33 18.99
CA LEU A 216 5.35 12.20 18.08
C LEU A 216 6.63 12.34 17.25
N ALA A 217 6.92 13.56 16.75
CA ALA A 217 8.13 13.85 15.98
C ALA A 217 9.41 13.61 16.79
N LYS A 218 9.41 14.02 18.06
CA LYS A 218 10.53 13.81 18.99
C LYS A 218 10.82 12.34 19.31
N THR A 219 9.87 11.43 19.04
CA THR A 219 10.12 9.99 19.22
C THR A 219 10.94 9.37 18.09
N HIS A 220 11.13 10.09 16.96
CA HIS A 220 11.80 9.58 15.75
C HIS A 220 11.33 8.17 15.37
N PRO A 221 10.02 7.96 15.15
CA PRO A 221 9.49 6.62 14.94
C PRO A 221 10.02 6.04 13.62
N ILE A 222 10.12 4.71 13.58
CA ILE A 222 10.35 3.98 12.34
C ILE A 222 8.99 3.80 11.65
N MET A 223 8.89 4.22 10.39
CA MET A 223 7.64 4.15 9.63
C MET A 223 7.57 2.82 8.89
N ILE A 224 6.48 2.09 9.08
CA ILE A 224 6.16 0.88 8.32
C ILE A 224 4.96 1.22 7.43
N ILE A 225 5.13 1.08 6.12
CA ILE A 225 4.09 1.42 5.15
C ILE A 225 3.65 0.13 4.47
N ASP A 226 2.41 -0.26 4.75
CA ASP A 226 1.77 -1.44 4.16
C ASP A 226 1.02 -1.01 2.89
N GLU A 227 1.30 -1.68 1.77
CA GLU A 227 0.80 -1.32 0.45
C GLU A 227 1.07 0.16 0.07
N PRO A 228 2.35 0.57 -0.01
CA PRO A 228 2.80 1.92 -0.34
C PRO A 228 2.19 2.48 -1.63
N GLN A 229 1.89 1.66 -2.63
CA GLN A 229 1.23 2.08 -3.88
C GLN A 229 -0.17 2.66 -3.65
N SER A 230 -0.86 2.23 -2.58
CA SER A 230 -2.15 2.77 -2.14
C SER A 230 -1.99 3.88 -1.10
N VAL A 231 -1.02 3.76 -0.19
CA VAL A 231 -0.80 4.74 0.89
C VAL A 231 -0.13 6.02 0.39
N LEU A 232 0.97 5.88 -0.34
CA LEU A 232 1.80 6.99 -0.78
C LEU A 232 1.32 7.64 -2.09
N GLY A 233 0.40 7.01 -2.81
CA GLY A 233 -0.17 7.52 -4.06
C GLY A 233 0.85 7.82 -5.17
N THR A 234 0.36 8.35 -6.28
CA THR A 234 1.19 8.77 -7.42
C THR A 234 1.72 10.20 -7.28
N ASP A 235 0.96 11.09 -6.63
CA ASP A 235 1.37 12.47 -6.38
C ASP A 235 2.41 12.54 -5.25
N LYS A 236 3.64 12.96 -5.57
CA LYS A 236 4.73 13.13 -4.60
C LYS A 236 4.47 14.25 -3.59
N GLY A 237 3.58 15.20 -3.91
CA GLY A 237 3.19 16.33 -3.06
C GLY A 237 1.99 16.08 -2.16
N ASN A 238 1.44 14.86 -2.15
CA ASN A 238 0.20 14.59 -1.44
C ASN A 238 0.31 14.74 0.09
N ALA A 239 -0.86 14.89 0.73
CA ALA A 239 -0.99 15.09 2.16
C ALA A 239 -0.38 13.94 3.00
N THR A 240 -0.43 12.70 2.52
CA THR A 240 0.11 11.55 3.24
C THR A 240 1.63 11.61 3.31
N ARG A 241 2.32 11.86 2.19
CA ARG A 241 3.78 12.04 2.16
C ARG A 241 4.23 13.23 3.00
N LYS A 242 3.51 14.35 2.94
CA LYS A 242 3.76 15.52 3.80
C LYS A 242 3.61 15.18 5.29
N GLY A 243 2.52 14.49 5.66
CA GLY A 243 2.27 14.12 7.04
C GLY A 243 3.26 13.09 7.58
N ILE A 244 3.81 12.19 6.74
CA ILE A 244 4.85 11.24 7.17
C ILE A 244 6.11 12.00 7.61
N LYS A 245 6.48 13.06 6.89
CA LYS A 245 7.64 13.90 7.24
C LYS A 245 7.48 14.61 8.58
N LEU A 246 6.24 14.91 9.00
CA LEU A 246 5.98 15.56 10.29
C LEU A 246 6.40 14.68 11.49
N PHE A 247 6.50 13.36 11.32
CA PHE A 247 7.01 12.46 12.35
C PHE A 247 8.53 12.50 12.51
N ASN A 248 9.26 13.16 11.61
CA ASN A 248 10.72 13.15 11.60
C ASN A 248 11.33 11.74 11.77
N PRO A 249 10.94 10.77 10.92
CA PRO A 249 11.25 9.36 11.13
C PRO A 249 12.74 9.05 10.93
N LEU A 250 13.25 8.00 11.59
CA LEU A 250 14.63 7.53 11.35
C LEU A 250 14.82 6.98 9.94
N PHE A 251 13.84 6.19 9.51
CA PHE A 251 13.76 5.56 8.18
C PHE A 251 12.35 5.01 7.96
N SER A 252 12.07 4.64 6.72
CA SER A 252 10.81 4.03 6.28
C SER A 252 11.03 2.66 5.68
N LEU A 253 10.16 1.70 6.05
CA LEU A 253 10.13 0.35 5.50
C LEU A 253 8.85 0.16 4.69
N LEU A 254 8.99 -0.10 3.40
CA LEU A 254 7.87 -0.26 2.48
C LEU A 254 7.63 -1.74 2.21
N TYR A 255 6.49 -2.28 2.67
CA TYR A 255 6.13 -3.67 2.44
C TYR A 255 5.01 -3.76 1.39
N SER A 256 5.25 -4.45 0.27
CA SER A 256 4.25 -4.67 -0.78
C SER A 256 4.57 -5.91 -1.60
N ALA A 257 3.57 -6.41 -2.34
CA ALA A 257 3.81 -7.30 -3.48
C ALA A 257 3.94 -6.53 -4.80
N THR A 258 3.48 -5.27 -4.86
CA THR A 258 3.30 -4.50 -6.10
C THR A 258 3.85 -3.09 -5.98
N HIS A 259 5.15 -3.00 -5.70
CA HIS A 259 5.82 -1.71 -5.55
C HIS A 259 5.74 -0.89 -6.85
N ARG A 260 5.26 0.35 -6.75
CA ARG A 260 5.33 1.34 -7.83
C ARG A 260 6.67 2.08 -7.86
N GLU A 261 7.17 2.39 -6.68
CA GLU A 261 8.48 3.00 -6.47
C GLU A 261 9.29 2.04 -5.62
N ILE A 262 10.48 1.69 -6.08
CA ILE A 262 11.42 0.81 -5.38
C ILE A 262 12.60 1.68 -4.95
N TYR A 263 12.93 1.60 -3.66
CA TYR A 263 14.08 2.29 -3.07
C TYR A 263 14.86 1.29 -2.23
N ASN A 264 16.16 1.15 -2.51
CA ASN A 264 17.07 0.33 -1.72
C ASN A 264 16.45 -1.05 -1.42
N LEU A 265 16.04 -1.80 -2.46
CA LEU A 265 15.37 -3.10 -2.31
C LEU A 265 16.26 -4.05 -1.52
N VAL A 266 15.82 -4.47 -0.33
CA VAL A 266 16.62 -5.34 0.56
C VAL A 266 16.16 -6.79 0.55
N TYR A 267 14.93 -7.07 0.09
CA TYR A 267 14.40 -8.41 0.01
C TYR A 267 13.34 -8.52 -1.08
N ARG A 268 13.33 -9.64 -1.80
CA ARG A 268 12.31 -9.96 -2.81
C ARG A 268 11.85 -11.41 -2.69
N LEU A 269 10.55 -11.58 -2.56
CA LEU A 269 9.84 -12.85 -2.75
C LEU A 269 8.67 -12.57 -3.69
N ASP A 270 8.91 -12.70 -5.00
CA ASP A 270 7.91 -12.44 -6.03
C ASP A 270 6.94 -13.64 -6.22
N ALA A 271 5.95 -13.47 -7.10
CA ALA A 271 4.95 -14.49 -7.40
C ALA A 271 5.56 -15.82 -7.88
N ILE A 272 6.61 -15.73 -8.71
CA ILE A 272 7.25 -16.89 -9.33
C ILE A 272 8.05 -17.65 -8.27
N ASP A 273 8.82 -16.94 -7.45
CA ASP A 273 9.57 -17.50 -6.33
C ASP A 273 8.65 -18.11 -5.29
N ALA A 274 7.58 -17.42 -4.91
CA ALA A 274 6.59 -17.94 -3.96
C ALA A 274 5.91 -19.22 -4.49
N TYR A 275 5.62 -19.27 -5.79
CA TYR A 275 5.08 -20.45 -6.45
C TYR A 275 6.09 -21.61 -6.48
N ASN A 276 7.33 -21.33 -6.92
CA ASN A 276 8.41 -22.32 -7.01
C ASN A 276 8.75 -22.91 -5.64
N LYS A 277 8.72 -22.09 -4.58
CA LYS A 277 8.91 -22.51 -3.18
C LYS A 277 7.66 -23.16 -2.56
N LYS A 278 6.57 -23.34 -3.34
CA LYS A 278 5.28 -23.93 -2.91
C LYS A 278 4.65 -23.22 -1.70
N LEU A 279 4.88 -21.91 -1.59
CA LEU A 279 4.34 -21.07 -0.51
C LEU A 279 2.90 -20.64 -0.79
N VAL A 280 2.53 -20.56 -2.08
CA VAL A 280 1.20 -20.17 -2.55
C VAL A 280 0.61 -21.24 -3.46
N LYS A 281 -0.72 -21.27 -3.57
CA LYS A 281 -1.43 -22.21 -4.44
C LYS A 281 -1.35 -21.75 -5.90
N LYS A 282 -1.30 -22.71 -6.83
CA LYS A 282 -1.51 -22.44 -8.25
C LYS A 282 -2.94 -21.93 -8.46
N ILE A 283 -3.08 -20.86 -9.24
CA ILE A 283 -4.37 -20.41 -9.74
C ILE A 283 -4.52 -20.98 -11.15
N GLU A 284 -5.59 -21.75 -11.39
CA GLU A 284 -5.99 -22.19 -12.73
C GLU A 284 -7.13 -21.29 -13.18
N VAL A 285 -6.89 -20.47 -14.21
CA VAL A 285 -7.93 -19.65 -14.82
C VAL A 285 -8.65 -20.51 -15.84
N ARG A 286 -9.89 -20.91 -15.53
CA ARG A 286 -10.79 -21.51 -16.51
C ARG A 286 -11.62 -20.41 -17.14
N SER A 287 -11.26 -20.01 -18.36
CA SER A 287 -12.12 -19.15 -19.16
C SER A 287 -13.30 -19.99 -19.67
N VAL A 288 -14.50 -19.61 -19.26
CA VAL A 288 -15.74 -20.18 -19.82
C VAL A 288 -16.05 -19.39 -21.08
N HIS A 289 -15.72 -19.95 -22.23
CA HIS A 289 -16.20 -19.44 -23.51
C HIS A 289 -17.50 -20.16 -23.83
N GLN A 290 -18.61 -19.43 -23.89
CA GLN A 290 -19.86 -19.98 -24.40
C GLN A 290 -19.69 -20.22 -25.91
N VAL A 291 -19.56 -21.48 -26.31
CA VAL A 291 -19.56 -21.88 -27.72
C VAL A 291 -21.01 -22.03 -28.16
N GLY A 292 -21.49 -21.08 -28.97
CA GLY A 292 -22.86 -21.00 -29.43
C GLY A 292 -23.61 -19.82 -28.79
N SER A 293 -23.92 -18.80 -29.61
CA SER A 293 -24.86 -17.74 -29.24
C SER A 293 -26.24 -18.37 -29.09
N THR A 294 -26.85 -18.25 -27.91
CA THR A 294 -28.29 -18.52 -27.74
C THR A 294 -29.16 -17.41 -28.34
N ALA A 295 -28.57 -16.39 -28.98
CA ALA A 295 -29.24 -15.18 -29.47
C ALA A 295 -30.14 -14.52 -28.41
N THR A 296 -29.74 -14.62 -27.15
CA THR A 296 -30.41 -14.01 -26.00
C THR A 296 -29.69 -12.77 -25.49
N ASN A 297 -28.41 -12.60 -25.84
CA ASN A 297 -27.61 -11.41 -25.52
C ASN A 297 -27.02 -10.93 -26.85
N GLY A 298 -27.41 -9.72 -27.30
CA GLY A 298 -27.00 -9.16 -28.58
C GLY A 298 -25.48 -9.18 -28.79
N TYR A 299 -25.05 -9.67 -29.96
CA TYR A 299 -23.64 -9.73 -30.35
C TYR A 299 -23.35 -8.69 -31.43
N VAL A 300 -22.52 -7.69 -31.10
CA VAL A 300 -21.98 -6.73 -32.08
C VAL A 300 -20.49 -6.59 -31.85
N TYR A 301 -19.72 -6.77 -32.91
CA TYR A 301 -18.26 -6.67 -32.91
C TYR A 301 -17.81 -5.74 -34.03
N LEU A 302 -16.98 -4.74 -33.71
CA LEU A 302 -16.35 -3.88 -34.71
C LEU A 302 -15.02 -4.52 -35.14
N ASP A 303 -14.95 -4.94 -36.40
CA ASP A 303 -13.76 -5.59 -36.99
C ASP A 303 -12.76 -4.55 -37.49
N GLU A 304 -13.21 -3.63 -38.34
CA GLU A 304 -12.39 -2.51 -38.82
C GLU A 304 -13.23 -1.30 -39.21
N ILE A 305 -12.62 -0.11 -39.20
CA ILE A 305 -13.17 1.07 -39.88
C ILE A 305 -12.47 1.22 -41.23
N VAL A 306 -13.26 1.25 -42.28
CA VAL A 306 -12.83 1.39 -43.67
C VAL A 306 -12.89 2.87 -44.05
N ILE A 307 -11.72 3.51 -44.10
CA ILE A 307 -11.58 4.89 -44.51
C ILE A 307 -11.41 4.93 -46.03
N THR A 308 -12.37 5.54 -46.72
CA THR A 308 -12.35 5.74 -48.18
C THR A 308 -12.33 7.23 -48.51
N LYS A 309 -12.36 7.61 -49.80
CA LYS A 309 -12.47 9.01 -50.23
C LYS A 309 -13.82 9.66 -49.86
N GLY A 310 -14.81 8.88 -49.39
CA GLY A 310 -16.11 9.35 -48.93
C GLY A 310 -16.30 9.17 -47.42
N ASN A 311 -17.56 9.13 -46.98
CA ASN A 311 -17.89 8.89 -45.58
C ASN A 311 -17.28 7.56 -45.09
N PRO A 312 -16.76 7.51 -43.85
CA PRO A 312 -16.20 6.29 -43.29
C PRO A 312 -17.25 5.19 -43.17
N GLN A 313 -16.84 3.96 -43.42
CA GLN A 313 -17.66 2.75 -43.26
C GLN A 313 -17.03 1.85 -42.19
N ALA A 314 -17.77 0.87 -41.69
CA ALA A 314 -17.27 -0.07 -40.70
C ALA A 314 -17.57 -1.51 -41.12
N ARG A 315 -16.70 -2.46 -40.78
CA ARG A 315 -17.03 -3.89 -40.83
C ARG A 315 -17.55 -4.30 -39.46
N LEU A 316 -18.83 -4.67 -39.39
CA LEU A 316 -19.45 -5.16 -38.17
C LEU A 316 -19.74 -6.65 -38.26
N GLY A 317 -19.30 -7.39 -37.25
CA GLY A 317 -19.71 -8.74 -36.93
C GLY A 317 -20.99 -8.73 -36.09
N PHE A 318 -22.04 -9.40 -36.53
CA PHE A 318 -23.29 -9.55 -35.77
C PHE A 318 -24.03 -10.84 -36.12
N ASP A 319 -24.99 -11.24 -35.27
CA ASP A 319 -25.79 -12.44 -35.49
C ASP A 319 -26.91 -12.20 -36.53
N VAL A 320 -27.11 -13.16 -37.43
CA VAL A 320 -28.24 -13.19 -38.38
C VAL A 320 -29.02 -14.49 -38.22
N LYS A 321 -30.34 -14.41 -38.40
CA LYS A 321 -31.25 -15.55 -38.42
C LYS A 321 -31.03 -16.42 -39.65
N THR A 322 -31.09 -17.74 -39.44
CA THR A 322 -31.00 -18.77 -40.47
C THR A 322 -32.15 -19.77 -40.29
N ALA A 323 -32.32 -20.71 -41.23
CA ALA A 323 -33.37 -21.73 -41.15
C ALA A 323 -33.26 -22.63 -39.89
N ASN A 324 -32.03 -22.86 -39.39
CA ASN A 324 -31.74 -23.80 -38.30
C ASN A 324 -31.10 -23.12 -37.07
N GLY A 325 -31.25 -21.80 -36.89
CA GLY A 325 -30.68 -21.06 -35.75
C GLY A 325 -30.12 -19.69 -36.15
N THR A 326 -29.08 -19.22 -35.46
CA THR A 326 -28.37 -17.99 -35.80
C THR A 326 -26.94 -18.28 -36.28
N ARG A 327 -26.37 -17.36 -37.06
CA ARG A 327 -24.95 -17.40 -37.45
C ARG A 327 -24.36 -15.99 -37.36
N GLN A 328 -23.08 -15.91 -37.02
CA GLN A 328 -22.34 -14.65 -37.11
C GLN A 328 -21.96 -14.35 -38.55
N VAL A 329 -22.13 -13.10 -38.97
CA VAL A 329 -21.64 -12.58 -40.25
C VAL A 329 -20.90 -11.28 -40.03
N VAL A 330 -19.89 -11.02 -40.86
CA VAL A 330 -19.26 -9.71 -40.93
C VAL A 330 -19.77 -9.00 -42.19
N ARG A 331 -20.31 -7.79 -42.03
CA ARG A 331 -20.78 -6.96 -43.15
C ARG A 331 -20.20 -5.56 -43.10
N LEU A 332 -20.02 -4.97 -44.27
CA LEU A 332 -19.67 -3.57 -44.41
C LEU A 332 -20.95 -2.73 -44.20
N VAL A 333 -20.89 -1.78 -43.27
CA VAL A 333 -22.00 -0.93 -42.86
C VAL A 333 -21.66 0.54 -43.04
N SER A 334 -22.70 1.36 -43.20
CA SER A 334 -22.65 2.81 -43.24
C SER A 334 -23.61 3.40 -42.20
N GLU A 335 -23.57 4.72 -42.02
CA GLU A 335 -24.59 5.43 -41.24
C GLU A 335 -26.00 5.08 -41.74
N GLY A 336 -26.93 4.90 -40.80
CA GLY A 336 -28.30 4.45 -41.04
C GLY A 336 -28.49 2.92 -41.14
N TYR A 337 -27.43 2.11 -41.05
CA TYR A 337 -27.52 0.64 -41.12
C TYR A 337 -28.19 0.07 -39.86
N ASP A 338 -29.30 -0.66 -40.04
CA ASP A 338 -30.13 -1.19 -38.94
C ASP A 338 -29.90 -2.69 -38.74
N LEU A 339 -29.37 -3.10 -37.58
CA LEU A 339 -29.06 -4.50 -37.31
C LEU A 339 -30.31 -5.35 -37.12
N LEU A 340 -31.44 -4.78 -36.69
CA LEU A 340 -32.70 -5.53 -36.53
C LEU A 340 -33.20 -6.03 -37.89
N GLU A 341 -33.24 -5.14 -38.87
CA GLU A 341 -33.67 -5.50 -40.23
C GLU A 341 -32.68 -6.47 -40.86
N GLN A 342 -31.38 -6.22 -40.70
CA GLN A 342 -30.32 -6.94 -41.39
C GLN A 342 -29.99 -8.30 -40.77
N SER A 343 -30.37 -8.50 -39.51
CA SER A 343 -30.32 -9.79 -38.81
C SER A 343 -31.48 -10.72 -39.15
N GLY A 344 -32.49 -10.27 -39.90
CA GLY A 344 -33.72 -11.03 -40.12
C GLY A 344 -34.66 -11.00 -38.92
N GLY A 345 -34.64 -9.89 -38.15
CA GLY A 345 -35.58 -9.60 -37.06
C GLY A 345 -35.19 -10.21 -35.70
N LEU A 346 -33.90 -10.35 -35.40
CA LEU A 346 -33.47 -10.81 -34.07
C LEU A 346 -33.76 -9.72 -33.02
N GLN A 347 -34.58 -10.06 -32.03
CA GLN A 347 -35.11 -9.11 -31.03
C GLN A 347 -34.04 -8.44 -30.17
N GLU A 348 -32.87 -9.06 -30.04
CA GLU A 348 -31.72 -8.47 -29.34
C GLU A 348 -31.21 -7.15 -29.96
N TYR A 349 -31.54 -6.87 -31.23
CA TYR A 349 -31.21 -5.61 -31.90
C TYR A 349 -32.38 -4.61 -31.91
N ALA A 350 -33.50 -4.92 -31.25
CA ALA A 350 -34.71 -4.08 -31.29
C ALA A 350 -34.57 -2.77 -30.51
N ASP A 351 -33.64 -2.69 -29.56
CA ASP A 351 -33.33 -1.47 -28.82
C ASP A 351 -32.36 -0.59 -29.62
N ASN A 352 -32.83 -0.03 -30.75
CA ASN A 352 -32.14 0.98 -31.55
C ASN A 352 -30.67 0.68 -31.94
N PHE A 353 -30.33 -0.58 -32.24
CA PHE A 353 -29.04 -0.96 -32.84
C PHE A 353 -28.96 -0.54 -34.32
N LYS A 354 -29.10 0.76 -34.56
CA LYS A 354 -28.97 1.41 -35.85
C LYS A 354 -27.79 2.36 -35.80
N VAL A 355 -26.90 2.25 -36.77
CA VAL A 355 -25.68 3.05 -36.84
C VAL A 355 -26.05 4.52 -37.01
N GLU A 356 -25.77 5.33 -36.00
CA GLU A 356 -25.96 6.78 -36.04
C GLU A 356 -24.79 7.44 -36.78
N ARG A 357 -23.57 7.11 -36.36
CA ARG A 357 -22.35 7.76 -36.86
C ARG A 357 -21.16 6.81 -36.83
N ILE A 358 -20.30 6.92 -37.84
CA ILE A 358 -19.00 6.23 -37.89
C ILE A 358 -17.90 7.28 -37.84
N ASP A 359 -16.99 7.19 -36.88
CA ASP A 359 -15.90 8.15 -36.72
C ASP A 359 -14.55 7.49 -37.03
N GLY A 360 -14.00 7.84 -38.19
CA GLY A 360 -12.71 7.34 -38.66
C GLY A 360 -11.49 7.93 -37.95
N LEU A 361 -11.63 9.01 -37.19
CA LEU A 361 -10.53 9.59 -36.40
C LEU A 361 -10.39 8.89 -35.05
N THR A 362 -11.50 8.63 -34.37
CA THR A 362 -11.51 7.99 -33.06
C THR A 362 -11.59 6.46 -33.14
N GLY A 363 -11.87 5.89 -34.31
CA GLY A 363 -11.99 4.45 -34.46
C GLY A 363 -13.30 3.89 -33.88
N THR A 364 -14.37 4.69 -33.84
CA THR A 364 -15.62 4.34 -33.13
C THR A 364 -16.84 4.28 -34.05
N VAL A 365 -17.81 3.46 -33.67
CA VAL A 365 -19.15 3.40 -34.26
C VAL A 365 -20.17 3.71 -33.17
N HIS A 366 -21.06 4.65 -33.43
CA HIS A 366 -22.14 5.05 -32.53
C HIS A 366 -23.46 4.46 -33.02
N PHE A 367 -24.22 3.87 -32.11
CA PHE A 367 -25.59 3.39 -32.33
C PHE A 367 -26.58 4.33 -31.64
N LEU A 368 -27.85 4.29 -32.05
CA LEU A 368 -28.92 5.13 -31.50
C LEU A 368 -29.42 4.71 -30.10
N ASN A 369 -28.86 3.67 -29.49
CA ASN A 369 -29.33 3.08 -28.24
C ASN A 369 -28.67 3.61 -26.97
#